data_AF-A0A239P2E4-F1
#
_entry.id   AF-A0A239P2E4-F1
#
_cell.length_a   1.000
_cell.length_b   1.000
_cell.length_c   1.000
_cell.angle_alpha   90.00
_cell.angle_beta   90.00
_cell.angle_gamma   90.00
#
_symmetry.space_group_name_H-M   'P 1'
#
loop_
_entity.id
_entity.type
_entity.pdbx_description
1 polymer ?
#
loop_
_entity_poly.entity_id
_entity_poly.type
_entity_poly.pdbx_seq_one_letter_code
_entity_poly.pdbx_strand_id
1 'polypeptide(L)' 'MNRAQSPATPDDDRPVDLSGDDFVLPEQTSDDTDRGWGERTDTNDERLWEDKPPHWG' A
#
# COMPACT_ATOMS: atom_id res chain seq x y z
N MET A 1 18.26 -31.18 24.31
CA MET A 1 16.98 -30.50 23.99
C MET A 1 17.21 -29.69 22.73
N ASN A 2 16.94 -30.25 21.54
CA ASN A 2 17.24 -29.57 20.27
C ASN A 2 15.93 -29.46 19.49
N ARG A 3 15.30 -28.27 19.50
CA ARG A 3 14.22 -27.97 18.56
C ARG A 3 14.88 -27.73 17.21
N ALA A 4 14.66 -28.63 16.25
CA ALA A 4 15.03 -28.38 14.88
C ALA A 4 14.26 -27.13 14.39
N GLN A 5 14.99 -26.06 14.12
CA GLN A 5 14.45 -24.89 13.44
C GLN A 5 14.21 -25.32 11.99
N SER A 6 12.95 -25.35 11.54
CA SER A 6 12.62 -25.59 10.13
C SER A 6 13.39 -24.60 9.25
N PRO A 7 13.81 -24.99 8.02
CA PRO A 7 14.40 -24.04 7.09
C PRO A 7 13.40 -22.90 6.87
N ALA A 8 13.83 -21.66 7.14
CA ALA A 8 13.01 -20.49 6.87
C ALA A 8 12.85 -20.39 5.34
N THR A 9 11.65 -20.65 4.84
CA THR A 9 11.27 -20.28 3.48
C THR A 9 11.48 -18.77 3.31
N PRO A 10 12.03 -18.31 2.17
CA PRO A 10 12.05 -16.89 1.84
C PRO A 10 10.67 -16.28 2.08
N ASP A 11 10.61 -15.04 2.58
CA ASP A 11 9.33 -14.42 2.92
C ASP A 11 8.37 -14.35 1.71
N ASP A 12 8.93 -14.25 0.49
CA ASP A 12 8.22 -14.27 -0.79
C ASP A 12 7.58 -15.63 -1.13
N ASP A 13 8.13 -16.74 -0.63
CA ASP A 13 7.64 -18.10 -0.89
C ASP A 13 6.62 -18.60 0.15
N ARG A 14 6.23 -17.73 1.10
CA ARG A 14 5.28 -18.12 2.15
C ARG A 14 3.86 -18.23 1.57
N PRO A 15 3.16 -19.35 1.80
CA PRO A 15 1.78 -19.48 1.36
C PRO A 15 0.89 -18.46 2.10
N VAL A 16 0.17 -17.62 1.33
CA VAL A 16 -0.85 -16.71 1.85
C VAL A 16 -2.18 -17.45 1.89
N ASP A 17 -2.79 -17.49 3.07
CA ASP A 17 -4.14 -18.04 3.22
C ASP A 17 -5.18 -17.01 2.74
N LEU A 18 -5.83 -17.31 1.61
CA LEU A 18 -6.88 -16.48 1.02
C LEU A 18 -8.28 -16.90 1.47
N SER A 19 -8.41 -17.83 2.42
CA SER A 19 -9.70 -18.35 2.90
C SER A 19 -10.38 -17.50 3.99
N GLY A 20 -9.91 -16.25 4.18
CA GLY A 20 -10.46 -15.29 5.15
C GLY A 20 -11.79 -14.66 4.73
N ASP A 21 -12.50 -14.09 5.72
CA ASP A 21 -13.81 -13.42 5.61
C ASP A 21 -13.96 -12.59 4.32
N ASP A 22 -15.00 -12.90 3.54
CA ASP A 22 -15.45 -12.15 2.36
C ASP A 22 -16.05 -10.78 2.77
N PHE A 23 -15.25 -9.92 3.38
CA PHE A 23 -15.67 -8.57 3.72
C PHE A 23 -16.00 -7.83 2.42
N VAL A 24 -17.28 -7.50 2.24
CA VAL A 24 -17.71 -6.60 1.18
C VAL A 24 -17.15 -5.22 1.49
N LEU A 25 -16.05 -4.88 0.82
CA LEU A 25 -15.48 -3.56 0.88
C LEU A 25 -16.48 -2.57 0.26
N PRO A 26 -16.52 -1.32 0.76
CA PRO A 26 -17.20 -0.25 0.06
C PRO A 26 -16.66 -0.12 -1.38
N GLU A 27 -17.47 0.45 -2.29
CA GLU A 27 -17.05 0.69 -3.68
C GLU A 27 -15.73 1.48 -3.78
N GLN A 28 -15.43 2.30 -2.78
CA GLN A 28 -14.17 3.03 -2.66
C GLN A 28 -13.62 2.85 -1.24
N THR A 29 -12.38 2.37 -1.13
CA THR A 29 -11.68 2.21 0.15
C THR A 29 -10.86 3.45 0.51
N SER A 30 -10.40 3.53 1.76
CA SER A 30 -9.51 4.63 2.18
C SER A 30 -8.17 4.60 1.43
N ASP A 31 -7.65 3.40 1.15
CA ASP A 31 -6.42 3.18 0.37
C ASP A 31 -6.56 3.61 -1.11
N ASP A 32 -7.78 3.69 -1.65
CA ASP A 32 -8.03 4.24 -2.99
C ASP A 32 -7.98 5.77 -3.03
N THR A 33 -7.84 6.42 -1.88
CA THR A 33 -7.68 7.87 -1.78
C THR A 33 -6.33 8.19 -1.20
N ASP A 34 -5.78 9.36 -1.52
CA ASP A 34 -4.48 9.79 -0.99
C ASP A 34 -4.44 9.87 0.55
N ARG A 35 -5.61 9.89 1.20
CA ARG A 35 -5.75 9.80 2.66
C ARG A 35 -5.23 8.49 3.23
N GLY A 36 -5.42 7.36 2.53
CA GLY A 36 -4.85 6.07 2.92
C GLY A 36 -3.33 6.05 2.79
N TRP A 37 -2.78 6.91 1.93
CA TRP A 37 -1.35 7.07 1.68
C TRP A 37 -0.67 8.09 2.60
N GLY A 38 -1.43 8.71 3.52
CA GLY A 38 -0.90 9.71 4.46
C GLY A 38 -0.80 11.12 3.89
N GLU A 39 -1.39 11.39 2.73
CA GLU A 39 -1.49 12.72 2.15
C GLU A 39 -2.36 13.61 3.05
N ARG A 40 -1.90 14.83 3.31
CA ARG A 40 -2.70 15.83 4.03
C ARG A 40 -3.76 16.35 3.06
N THR A 41 -4.96 16.65 3.55
CA THR A 41 -6.04 17.29 2.77
C THR A 41 -5.66 18.67 2.21
N ASP A 42 -4.50 19.21 2.60
CA ASP A 42 -4.01 20.51 2.15
C ASP A 42 -3.52 20.43 0.70
N THR A 43 -4.30 20.98 -0.22
CA THR A 43 -3.95 21.22 -1.63
C THR A 43 -2.89 22.31 -1.73
N ASN A 44 -1.64 22.04 -1.31
CA ASN A 44 -0.50 22.91 -1.63
C ASN A 44 -0.06 22.66 -3.07
N ASP A 45 -0.99 22.83 -4.01
CA ASP A 45 -0.80 22.59 -5.43
C ASP A 45 0.16 23.62 -6.04
N GLU A 46 0.37 24.76 -5.36
CA GLU A 46 1.36 25.78 -5.72
C GLU A 46 2.75 25.17 -5.95
N ARG A 47 3.20 24.28 -5.06
CA ARG A 47 4.49 23.60 -5.20
C ARG A 47 4.53 22.70 -6.44
N LEU A 48 3.42 22.03 -6.78
CA LEU A 48 3.34 21.15 -7.95
C LEU A 48 3.38 21.95 -9.27
N TRP A 49 2.84 23.17 -9.27
CA TRP A 49 2.94 24.08 -10.41
C TRP A 49 4.34 24.69 -10.54
N GLU A 50 4.99 25.01 -9.41
CA GLU A 50 6.37 25.52 -9.38
C GLU A 50 7.39 24.47 -9.84
N ASP A 51 7.20 23.21 -9.44
CA ASP A 51 8.10 22.09 -9.78
C ASP A 51 7.71 21.38 -11.09
N LYS A 52 6.77 21.94 -11.87
CA LYS A 52 6.25 21.31 -13.09
C LYS A 52 7.40 20.97 -14.06
N PRO A 53 7.59 19.69 -14.42
CA PRO A 53 8.57 19.30 -15.43
C PRO A 53 8.29 19.95 -16.79
N PRO A 54 9.33 20.34 -17.55
CA PRO A 54 9.18 21.08 -18.80
C PRO A 54 8.47 20.31 -19.92
N HIS A 55 8.26 19.00 -19.77
CA HIS A 55 7.64 18.13 -20.77
C HIS A 55 6.13 17.88 -20.54
N TRP A 56 5.51 18.47 -19.52
CA TRP A 56 4.06 18.35 -19.24
C TRP A 56 3.22 19.39 -20.01
N GLY A 57 3.60 19.70 -21.26
CA GLY A 57 2.92 20.63 -22.16
C GLY A 57 1.92 19.93 -23.07
#